data_AF-A0A2P7MSC9-F1
#
_entry.id   AF-A0A2P7MSC9-F1
#
_cell.length_a   1.000
_cell.length_b   1.000
_cell.length_c   1.000
_cell.angle_alpha   90.00
_cell.angle_beta   90.00
_cell.angle_gamma   90.00
#
_symmetry.space_group_name_H-M   'P 1'
#
loop_
_entity.id
_entity.type
_entity.pdbx_description
1 polymer ?
#
loop_
_entity_poly.entity_id
_entity_poly.type
_entity_poly.pdbx_seq_one_letter_code
_entity_poly.pdbx_strand_id
1 'polypeptide(L)' 'MGFSINTHDGWGVVKVGDFQSLEEARRAFTALCQDPWYQQDGGIKGLELLQSTECAKSQRIDWFAFR' A
#
# COMPACT_ATOMS: atom_id res chain seq x y z
N MET A 1 -11.53 -11.10 -7.27
CA MET A 1 -11.16 -10.14 -6.19
C MET A 1 -9.66 -10.19 -5.93
N GLY A 2 -9.00 -9.04 -5.81
CA GLY A 2 -7.58 -8.96 -5.48
C GLY A 2 -7.29 -7.77 -4.58
N PHE A 3 -6.08 -7.69 -4.04
CA PHE A 3 -5.62 -6.58 -3.22
C PHE A 3 -4.35 -6.01 -3.83
N SER A 4 -4.12 -4.72 -3.69
CA SER A 4 -2.93 -4.05 -4.20
C SER A 4 -2.47 -3.03 -3.19
N ILE A 5 -1.17 -2.96 -2.97
CA ILE A 5 -0.57 -1.93 -2.12
C ILE A 5 0.08 -0.90 -3.03
N ASN A 6 -0.20 0.37 -2.81
CA ASN A 6 0.54 1.45 -3.44
C ASN A 6 1.27 2.28 -2.38
N THR A 7 2.48 2.73 -2.68
CA THR A 7 3.15 3.81 -1.97
C THR A 7 2.78 5.14 -2.58
N HIS A 8 2.75 6.16 -1.74
CA HIS A 8 2.63 7.56 -2.12
C HIS A 8 3.93 8.23 -1.77
N ASP A 9 4.65 8.65 -2.80
CA ASP A 9 5.96 9.24 -2.71
C ASP A 9 5.97 10.68 -3.21
N GLY A 10 7.09 11.39 -3.00
CA GLY A 10 7.34 12.70 -3.62
C GLY A 10 7.21 12.69 -5.16
N TRP A 11 7.32 11.52 -5.78
CA TRP A 11 7.23 11.31 -7.23
C TRP A 11 5.84 10.88 -7.73
N GLY A 12 4.90 10.54 -6.83
CA GLY A 12 3.55 10.07 -7.18
C GLY A 12 3.19 8.75 -6.52
N VAL A 13 2.24 8.02 -7.12
CA VAL A 13 1.73 6.75 -6.59
C VAL A 13 2.43 5.59 -7.30
N VAL A 14 3.10 4.72 -6.54
CA VAL A 14 3.81 3.55 -7.07
C VAL A 14 3.17 2.29 -6.52
N LYS A 15 2.78 1.35 -7.39
CA LYS A 15 2.27 0.05 -6.97
C LYS A 15 3.43 -0.81 -6.45
N VAL A 16 3.35 -1.21 -5.18
CA VAL A 16 4.33 -2.10 -4.52
C VAL A 16 4.14 -3.55 -4.96
N GLY A 17 2.88 -3.99 -4.98
CA GLY A 17 2.56 -5.37 -5.25
C GLY A 17 1.06 -5.63 -5.26
N ASP A 18 0.69 -6.75 -5.85
CA ASP A 18 -0.65 -7.33 -5.78
C ASP A 18 -0.64 -8.61 -4.95
N PHE A 19 -1.77 -8.83 -4.29
CA PHE A 19 -1.97 -9.91 -3.35
C PHE A 19 -3.34 -10.53 -3.61
N GLN A 20 -3.44 -11.85 -3.46
CA GLN A 20 -4.73 -12.55 -3.59
C GLN A 20 -5.55 -12.49 -2.30
N SER A 21 -4.88 -12.39 -1.14
CA SER A 21 -5.51 -12.41 0.18
C SER A 21 -5.39 -11.07 0.91
N LEU A 22 -6.45 -10.66 1.61
CA LEU A 22 -6.44 -9.46 2.47
C LEU A 22 -5.38 -9.58 3.56
N GLU A 23 -5.29 -10.76 4.20
CA GLU A 23 -4.35 -10.99 5.31
C GLU A 23 -2.89 -10.86 4.86
N GLU A 24 -2.54 -11.42 3.70
CA GLU A 24 -1.20 -11.27 3.12
C GLU A 24 -0.92 -9.82 2.77
N ALA A 25 -1.87 -9.14 2.13
CA ALA A 25 -1.73 -7.72 1.79
C ALA A 25 -1.55 -6.86 3.05
N ARG A 26 -2.28 -7.15 4.13
CA ARG A 26 -2.19 -6.41 5.39
C ARG A 26 -0.89 -6.70 6.14
N ARG A 27 -0.38 -7.93 6.09
CA ARG A 27 0.95 -8.28 6.64
C ARG A 27 2.05 -7.55 5.88
N ALA A 28 2.02 -7.60 4.55
CA ALA A 28 2.97 -6.88 3.71
C ALA A 28 2.88 -5.36 3.94
N PHE A 29 1.67 -4.81 4.01
CA PHE A 29 1.44 -3.39 4.32
C PHE A 29 2.03 -2.99 5.67
N THR A 30 1.80 -3.80 6.71
CA THR A 30 2.33 -3.54 8.06
C THR A 30 3.85 -3.66 8.08
N ALA A 31 4.41 -4.65 7.39
CA ALA A 31 5.86 -4.80 7.25
C ALA A 31 6.48 -3.58 6.57
N LEU A 32 5.88 -3.10 5.46
CA LEU A 32 6.30 -1.88 4.76
C LEU A 32 6.17 -0.63 5.64
N CYS A 33 5.11 -0.53 6.46
CA CYS A 33 4.94 0.56 7.44
C CYS A 33 6.02 0.57 8.54
N GLN A 34 6.57 -0.59 8.87
CA GLN A 34 7.62 -0.76 9.89
C GLN A 34 9.02 -0.79 9.27
N ASP A 35 9.12 -0.76 7.94
CA ASP A 35 10.38 -0.90 7.26
C ASP A 35 11.19 0.40 7.42
N PRO A 36 12.36 0.36 8.08
CA PRO A 36 13.16 1.55 8.32
C PRO A 36 13.63 2.19 7.01
N TRP A 37 13.68 1.44 5.91
CA TRP A 37 14.02 1.99 4.59
C TRP A 37 12.98 3.02 4.13
N TYR A 38 11.70 2.77 4.38
CA TYR A 38 10.59 3.69 4.03
C TYR A 38 10.62 4.97 4.86
N GLN A 39 10.98 4.87 6.15
CA GLN A 39 11.17 6.03 7.02
C GLN A 39 12.45 6.81 6.71
N GLN A 40 13.53 6.12 6.36
CA GLN A 40 14.86 6.73 6.27
C GLN A 40 15.11 7.38 4.91
N ASP A 41 14.50 6.87 3.83
CA ASP A 41 14.58 7.48 2.49
C ASP A 41 13.79 8.81 2.45
N GLY A 42 12.78 8.97 3.32
CA GLY A 42 11.96 10.19 3.44
C GLY A 42 11.13 10.54 2.19
N GLY A 43 11.25 9.74 1.13
CA GLY A 43 10.47 9.87 -0.10
C GLY A 43 9.02 9.46 0.10
N ILE A 44 8.79 8.44 0.93
CA ILE A 44 7.49 7.78 1.08
C ILE A 44 6.65 8.54 2.09
N LYS A 45 5.63 9.24 1.58
CA LYS A 45 4.67 10.02 2.37
C LYS A 45 3.53 9.17 2.91
N GLY A 46 3.24 8.04 2.28
CA GLY A 46 2.20 7.13 2.74
C GLY A 46 2.13 5.83 1.95
N LEU A 47 1.27 4.95 2.43
CA LEU A 47 0.92 3.68 1.84
C LEU A 47 -0.60 3.60 1.79
N GLU A 48 -1.14 3.07 0.69
CA GLU A 48 -2.55 2.70 0.59
C GLU A 48 -2.71 1.23 0.25
N LEU A 49 -3.70 0.60 0.88
CA LEU A 49 -4.15 -0.74 0.54
C LEU A 49 -5.47 -0.62 -0.21
N LEU A 50 -5.48 -1.09 -1.45
CA LEU A 50 -6.62 -1.15 -2.34
C LEU A 50 -7.15 -2.57 -2.44
N GLN A 51 -8.46 -2.73 -2.51
CA GLN A 51 -9.15 -3.95 -2.89
C GLN A 51 -9.70 -3.79 -4.31
N SER A 52 -9.17 -4.59 -5.23
CA SER A 52 -9.67 -4.75 -6.59
C SER A 52 -10.99 -5.52 -6.54
N THR A 53 -12.09 -4.82 -6.77
CA THR A 53 -13.40 -5.45 -7.02
C THR A 53 -13.58 -5.61 -8.52
N GLU A 54 -14.25 -6.69 -8.94
CA GLU A 54 -14.48 -6.99 -10.37
C GLU A 54 -15.34 -5.92 -11.08
N CYS A 55 -15.99 -5.05 -10.32
CA CYS A 55 -16.81 -3.96 -10.84
C CYS A 55 -16.03 -2.63 -10.84
N ALA A 56 -14.94 -2.59 -11.63
CA ALA A 56 -14.25 -1.38 -12.11
C ALA A 56 -13.74 -0.33 -11.10
N LYS A 57 -13.97 -0.51 -9.79
CA LYS A 57 -13.54 0.42 -8.74
C LYS A 57 -12.70 -0.34 -7.72
N SER A 58 -11.42 0.00 -7.68
CA SER A 58 -10.57 -0.35 -6.54
C SER A 58 -11.04 0.43 -5.33
N GLN A 59 -11.42 -0.27 -4.27
CA GLN A 59 -11.82 0.35 -3.00
C GLN A 59 -10.60 0.47 -2.10
N ARG A 60 -10.32 1.68 -1.60
CA ARG A 60 -9.28 1.85 -0.58
C ARG A 60 -9.76 1.27 0.75
N ILE A 61 -9.07 0.24 1.22
CA ILE A 61 -9.33 -0.46 2.47
C ILE A 61 -8.60 0.22 3.62
N ASP A 62 -7.31 0.52 3.42
CA ASP A 62 -6.43 1.04 4.45
C ASP A 62 -5.54 2.17 3.91
N TRP A 63 -5.22 3.13 4.77
CA TRP A 63 -4.35 4.25 4.47
C TRP A 63 -3.42 4.49 5.65
N PHE A 64 -2.12 4.56 5.36
CA PHE A 64 -1.09 4.90 6.32
C PHE A 64 -0.30 6.08 5.79
N ALA A 65 -0.02 7.07 6.63
CA ALA A 65 0.85 8.18 6.28
C ALA A 65 2.08 8.12 7.18
N PHE A 66 3.26 8.17 6.58
CA PHE A 66 4.49 8.38 7.33
C PHE A 66 4.56 9.87 7.69
N ARG A 67 4.72 10.18 8.98
CA ARG A 67 4.74 11.55 9.51
C ARG A 67 6.17 12.00 9.77
#